data_AF-A0A148NA59-F1
#
_entry.id   AF-A0A148NA59-F1
#
_cell.length_a   1.000
_cell.length_b   1.000
_cell.length_c   1.000
_cell.angle_alpha   90.00
_cell.angle_beta   90.00
_cell.angle_gamma   90.00
#
_symmetry.space_group_name_H-M   'P 1'
#
loop_
_entity.id
_entity.type
_entity.pdbx_description
1 polymer ?
#
loop_
_entity_poly.entity_id
_entity_poly.type
_entity_poly.pdbx_seq_one_letter_code
_entity_poly.pdbx_strand_id
1 'polypeptide(L)'
;MAFKSKNLKFYLPHFLFLILLGCTLSIYWQGLYGPLLLDDYPQLIPIIDNISTENIKWWRSLLSDSGPLKRPISMATFLLNAIYNGRNIFAWKFTNLIIHLIIALILFFLTAHIYTYNKKIISRHSWRLPTILSSLWLLHPLHVSTVLYTVQRMAQLSALFVFSGLLTYIIGRKRQILQNNGYWLIAISFILFIPLSAFSKENGLLLPLFLLITELFLFRFHGEKHTKRYLTIFFIIFLFIPLLICLYYFIFHMSFSLNYDGRPFTLYQRVLTEFRVLWLYIFQLILPIQRTMGFFHDDFIVSHGWLTPPTTIISFFGISILLFITYFVRNSMPLLAFGIIFFFVGHLLESTVLPLELIYEHRNYLPSYGVFLAIFSLFYYLNSNISPTTKKLMVVAILFFLSTLTFIRVQTWSSYTSFYNYAYQIHPQSYRVTATIAEELTRQEHYNDALSILAPVNGNGPMLQRLYIQCMRDHTLEPQAINNITDSLSSPIDDQSLTGILELARLGLENTCNIPLNQYSSLLTKAETLNTRSAKDKYKIALYNAQYQWKLGKKLNALSALERAHLLKQDTPIPLFLKTEWLIEMRNIQQAKISFSRAKEIAAASKFSYDELISKINSKFHSVTIPH
;
A
#
# COMPACT_ATOMS: atom_id res chain seq x y z
N MET A 1 -23.48 -45.52 -22.76
CA MET A 1 -23.46 -44.63 -21.57
C MET A 1 -22.08 -44.40 -20.95
N ALA A 2 -21.14 -45.35 -20.96
CA ALA A 2 -19.82 -45.19 -20.31
C ALA A 2 -18.91 -44.08 -20.91
N PHE A 3 -18.95 -43.86 -22.23
CA PHE A 3 -18.17 -42.82 -22.92
C PHE A 3 -18.60 -41.39 -22.54
N LYS A 4 -19.91 -41.13 -22.41
CA LYS A 4 -20.44 -39.83 -21.92
C LYS A 4 -19.98 -39.53 -20.47
N SER A 5 -19.82 -40.55 -19.62
CA SER A 5 -19.43 -40.35 -18.20
C SER A 5 -17.96 -39.96 -18.00
N LYS A 6 -17.04 -40.41 -18.86
CA LYS A 6 -15.61 -40.08 -18.77
C LYS A 6 -15.35 -38.61 -19.13
N ASN A 7 -16.00 -38.12 -20.19
CA ASN A 7 -15.91 -36.71 -20.57
C ASN A 7 -16.50 -35.79 -19.51
N LEU A 8 -17.66 -36.14 -18.93
CA LEU A 8 -18.29 -35.35 -17.88
C LEU A 8 -17.39 -35.18 -16.64
N LYS A 9 -16.69 -36.24 -16.20
CA LYS A 9 -15.76 -36.18 -15.06
C LYS A 9 -14.53 -35.29 -15.32
N PHE A 10 -14.13 -35.11 -16.57
CA PHE A 10 -13.00 -34.27 -16.95
C PHE A 10 -13.38 -32.78 -17.02
N TYR A 11 -14.57 -32.46 -17.55
CA TYR A 11 -15.04 -31.07 -17.67
C TYR A 11 -15.69 -30.53 -16.40
N LEU A 12 -16.25 -31.38 -15.53
CA LEU A 12 -16.93 -30.95 -14.30
C LEU A 12 -16.09 -29.98 -13.43
N PRO A 13 -14.79 -30.20 -13.16
CA PRO A 13 -14.01 -29.27 -12.35
C PRO A 13 -13.86 -27.88 -13.00
N HIS A 14 -13.76 -27.82 -14.34
CA HIS A 14 -13.72 -26.55 -15.08
C HIS A 14 -15.05 -25.81 -14.95
N PHE A 15 -16.17 -26.52 -15.15
CA PHE A 15 -17.51 -25.94 -15.00
C PHE A 15 -17.77 -25.45 -13.57
N LEU A 16 -17.40 -26.23 -12.55
CA LEU A 16 -17.49 -25.82 -11.15
C LEU A 16 -16.65 -24.58 -10.86
N PHE A 17 -15.43 -24.51 -11.41
CA PHE A 17 -14.60 -23.33 -11.23
C PHE A 17 -15.19 -22.08 -11.90
N LEU A 18 -15.79 -22.22 -13.09
CA LEU A 18 -16.53 -21.12 -13.74
C LEU A 18 -17.72 -20.65 -12.89
N ILE A 19 -18.47 -21.56 -12.27
CA ILE A 19 -19.54 -21.21 -11.32
C ILE A 19 -18.95 -20.41 -10.15
N LEU A 20 -17.84 -20.86 -9.56
CA LEU A 20 -17.19 -20.18 -8.43
C LEU A 20 -16.69 -18.77 -8.80
N LEU A 21 -16.22 -18.55 -10.04
CA LEU A 21 -15.91 -17.21 -10.54
C LEU A 21 -17.17 -16.33 -10.60
N GLY A 22 -18.29 -16.86 -11.11
CA GLY A 22 -19.58 -16.15 -11.13
C GLY A 22 -20.14 -15.85 -9.73
N CYS A 23 -20.03 -16.80 -8.79
CA CYS A 23 -20.39 -16.60 -7.40
C CYS A 23 -19.52 -15.51 -6.76
N THR A 24 -18.20 -15.51 -7.01
CA THR A 24 -17.30 -14.47 -6.49
C THR A 24 -17.67 -13.10 -7.03
N LEU A 25 -17.96 -13.00 -8.33
CA LEU A 25 -18.44 -11.75 -8.92
C LEU A 25 -19.70 -11.23 -8.21
N SER A 26 -20.64 -12.12 -7.93
CA SER A 26 -21.89 -11.79 -7.24
C SER A 26 -21.64 -11.35 -5.78
N ILE A 27 -20.76 -12.05 -5.07
CA ILE A 27 -20.39 -11.74 -3.68
C ILE A 27 -19.78 -10.34 -3.57
N TYR A 28 -18.87 -9.98 -4.48
CA TYR A 28 -18.16 -8.70 -4.46
C TYR A 28 -19.00 -7.51 -4.97
N TRP A 29 -20.15 -7.75 -5.61
CA TRP A 29 -20.91 -6.74 -6.34
C TRP A 29 -21.26 -5.52 -5.50
N GLN A 30 -21.75 -5.73 -4.26
CA GLN A 30 -22.11 -4.63 -3.35
C GLN A 30 -20.91 -3.80 -2.90
N GLY A 31 -19.72 -4.43 -2.78
CA GLY A 31 -18.49 -3.74 -2.39
C GLY A 31 -17.97 -2.76 -3.43
N LEU A 32 -18.38 -2.90 -4.69
CA LEU A 32 -17.97 -2.02 -5.78
C LEU A 32 -18.47 -0.58 -5.60
N TYR A 33 -19.55 -0.37 -4.84
CA TYR A 33 -20.07 0.95 -4.50
C TYR A 33 -19.37 1.62 -3.31
N GLY A 34 -18.44 0.93 -2.65
CA GLY A 34 -17.72 1.47 -1.50
C GLY A 34 -16.88 2.71 -1.85
N PRO A 35 -16.47 3.50 -0.85
CA PRO A 35 -15.73 4.75 -1.06
C PRO A 35 -14.28 4.53 -1.52
N LEU A 36 -13.62 5.61 -1.92
CA LEU A 36 -12.15 5.68 -1.96
C LEU A 36 -11.60 5.77 -0.54
N LEU A 37 -10.46 5.15 -0.29
CA LEU A 37 -9.85 5.04 1.03
C LEU A 37 -8.39 5.50 0.99
N LEU A 38 -7.89 6.13 2.06
CA LEU A 38 -6.45 6.43 2.27
C LEU A 38 -5.68 6.83 1.00
N ASP A 39 -4.77 5.97 0.52
CA ASP A 39 -3.86 6.24 -0.59
C ASP A 39 -4.58 6.30 -1.96
N ASP A 40 -5.87 5.94 -2.03
CA ASP A 40 -6.68 6.18 -3.22
C ASP A 40 -6.74 7.68 -3.55
N TYR A 41 -6.91 8.55 -2.55
CA TYR A 41 -7.05 9.99 -2.78
C TYR A 41 -5.83 10.62 -3.44
N PRO A 42 -4.62 10.56 -2.84
CA PRO A 42 -3.44 11.20 -3.41
C PRO A 42 -2.95 10.56 -4.72
N GLN A 43 -3.36 9.32 -5.03
CA GLN A 43 -2.96 8.64 -6.26
C GLN A 43 -3.97 8.81 -7.40
N LEU A 44 -5.27 8.73 -7.12
CA LEU A 44 -6.30 8.62 -8.15
C LEU A 44 -6.94 9.98 -8.49
N ILE A 45 -7.16 10.85 -7.50
CA ILE A 45 -7.79 12.17 -7.72
C ILE A 45 -6.99 13.04 -8.70
N PRO A 46 -5.64 13.15 -8.59
CA PRO A 46 -4.88 13.93 -9.56
C PRO A 46 -5.00 13.40 -11.00
N ILE A 47 -5.23 12.10 -11.21
CA ILE A 47 -5.41 11.54 -12.55
C ILE A 47 -6.75 11.99 -13.11
N ILE A 48 -7.80 11.85 -12.29
CA ILE A 48 -9.17 12.21 -12.65
C ILE A 48 -9.26 13.70 -13.00
N ASP A 49 -8.71 14.57 -12.16
CA ASP A 49 -8.84 16.03 -12.33
C ASP A 49 -8.01 16.58 -13.50
N ASN A 50 -6.95 15.87 -13.92
CA ASN A 50 -6.09 16.30 -15.03
C ASN A 50 -6.56 15.85 -16.43
N ILE A 51 -7.55 14.96 -16.52
CA ILE A 51 -8.03 14.46 -17.83
C ILE A 51 -8.94 15.46 -18.54
N SER A 52 -9.60 16.35 -17.80
CA SER A 52 -10.55 17.34 -18.36
C SER A 52 -9.90 18.54 -19.04
N THR A 53 -8.58 18.67 -19.01
CA THR A 53 -7.86 19.83 -19.54
C THR A 53 -7.11 19.45 -20.82
N GLU A 54 -7.49 20.06 -21.94
CA GLU A 54 -7.04 19.75 -23.33
C GLU A 54 -5.52 19.87 -23.59
N ASN A 55 -4.69 20.18 -22.59
CA ASN A 55 -3.27 20.51 -22.79
C ASN A 55 -2.28 19.87 -21.81
N ILE A 56 -2.65 18.80 -21.12
CA ILE A 56 -1.78 18.21 -20.08
C ILE A 56 -0.95 17.06 -20.61
N LYS A 57 0.34 17.12 -20.26
CA LYS A 57 1.38 16.08 -20.31
C LYS A 57 0.93 14.80 -19.60
N TRP A 58 -0.04 14.07 -20.17
CA TRP A 58 -0.64 12.83 -19.64
C TRP A 58 0.40 11.78 -19.24
N TRP A 59 1.56 11.78 -19.92
CA TRP A 59 2.70 10.92 -19.59
C TRP A 59 3.23 11.13 -18.16
N ARG A 60 3.03 12.31 -17.56
CA ARG A 60 3.42 12.59 -16.17
C ARG A 60 2.52 11.87 -15.16
N SER A 61 1.28 11.53 -15.52
CA SER A 61 0.36 10.73 -14.69
C SER A 61 0.69 9.24 -14.70
N LEU A 62 1.61 8.81 -15.58
CA LEU A 62 2.16 7.45 -15.57
C LEU A 62 3.17 7.23 -14.43
N LEU A 63 3.57 8.26 -13.70
CA LEU A 63 4.59 8.15 -12.65
C LEU A 63 3.98 8.49 -11.29
N SER A 64 4.00 7.52 -10.38
CA SER A 64 3.54 7.66 -8.99
C SER A 64 4.71 7.96 -8.04
N ASP A 65 4.50 8.81 -7.05
CA ASP A 65 5.47 9.04 -5.98
C ASP A 65 5.33 8.02 -4.82
N SER A 66 4.47 7.01 -4.94
CA SER A 66 4.26 5.96 -3.91
C SER A 66 5.37 4.92 -3.81
N GLY A 67 6.36 4.96 -4.70
CA GLY A 67 7.44 3.98 -4.72
C GLY A 67 8.60 4.37 -5.63
N PRO A 68 9.81 3.79 -5.42
CA PRO A 68 11.01 4.17 -6.14
C PRO A 68 10.93 3.89 -7.64
N LEU A 69 10.19 2.85 -8.04
CA LEU A 69 10.02 2.46 -9.45
C LEU A 69 8.90 3.22 -10.16
N LYS A 70 8.22 4.15 -9.47
CA LYS A 70 7.12 4.98 -10.00
C LYS A 70 5.87 4.23 -10.51
N ARG A 71 5.88 2.90 -10.47
CA ARG A 71 4.76 1.98 -10.77
C ARG A 71 4.00 2.27 -12.08
N PRO A 72 4.69 2.47 -13.22
CA PRO A 72 4.05 2.96 -14.44
C PRO A 72 3.01 2.02 -15.06
N ILE A 73 3.14 0.71 -14.88
CA ILE A 73 2.16 -0.25 -15.40
C ILE A 73 0.82 -0.08 -14.67
N SER A 74 0.86 0.01 -13.34
CA SER A 74 -0.34 0.26 -12.54
C SER A 74 -0.96 1.60 -12.88
N MET A 75 -0.13 2.65 -12.97
CA MET A 75 -0.62 3.99 -13.30
C MET A 75 -1.25 4.07 -14.69
N ALA A 76 -0.70 3.36 -15.68
CA ALA A 76 -1.30 3.25 -17.01
C ALA A 76 -2.71 2.66 -16.93
N THR A 77 -2.94 1.61 -16.12
CA THR A 77 -4.29 1.05 -15.96
C THR A 77 -5.26 2.00 -15.26
N PHE A 78 -4.79 2.81 -14.31
CA PHE A 78 -5.61 3.83 -13.67
C PHE A 78 -5.95 4.96 -14.64
N LEU A 79 -4.99 5.41 -15.45
CA LEU A 79 -5.21 6.40 -16.50
C LEU A 79 -6.24 5.91 -17.52
N LEU A 80 -6.14 4.66 -18.00
CA LEU A 80 -7.16 4.07 -18.88
C LEU A 80 -8.55 4.10 -18.24
N ASN A 81 -8.65 3.71 -16.97
CA ASN A 81 -9.92 3.71 -16.26
C ASN A 81 -10.49 5.13 -16.10
N ALA A 82 -9.62 6.11 -15.86
CA ALA A 82 -10.01 7.50 -15.75
C ALA A 82 -10.46 8.09 -17.10
N ILE A 83 -9.82 7.71 -18.21
CA ILE A 83 -10.22 8.12 -19.57
C ILE A 83 -11.61 7.57 -19.92
N TYR A 84 -11.87 6.28 -19.65
CA TYR A 84 -13.14 5.65 -20.07
C TYR A 84 -14.27 5.79 -19.06
N ASN A 85 -13.97 5.96 -17.77
CA ASN A 85 -14.97 5.92 -16.70
C ASN A 85 -14.98 7.16 -15.81
N GLY A 86 -14.03 8.09 -15.97
CA GLY A 86 -13.94 9.31 -15.17
C GLY A 86 -14.01 9.03 -13.67
N ARG A 87 -14.95 9.69 -12.98
CA ARG A 87 -15.19 9.58 -11.53
C ARG A 87 -16.03 8.36 -11.11
N ASN A 88 -16.44 7.47 -12.01
CA ASN A 88 -17.30 6.33 -11.67
C ASN A 88 -16.53 5.25 -10.88
N ILE A 89 -16.39 5.40 -9.55
CA ILE A 89 -15.63 4.51 -8.65
C ILE A 89 -16.02 3.03 -8.80
N PHE A 90 -17.29 2.73 -9.06
CA PHE A 90 -17.75 1.37 -9.33
C PHE A 90 -16.93 0.70 -10.44
N ALA A 91 -16.71 1.40 -11.56
CA ALA A 91 -15.94 0.87 -12.68
C ALA A 91 -14.46 0.60 -12.31
N TRP A 92 -13.88 1.43 -11.43
CA TRP A 92 -12.49 1.26 -10.98
C TRP A 92 -12.32 -0.01 -10.15
N LYS A 93 -13.26 -0.27 -9.23
CA LYS A 93 -13.27 -1.49 -8.41
C LYS A 93 -13.70 -2.71 -9.22
N PHE A 94 -14.59 -2.53 -10.20
CA PHE A 94 -14.96 -3.62 -11.12
C PHE A 94 -13.73 -4.12 -11.89
N THR A 95 -12.88 -3.22 -12.40
CA THR A 95 -11.60 -3.61 -13.02
C THR A 95 -10.72 -4.43 -12.07
N ASN A 96 -10.64 -4.05 -10.79
CA ASN A 96 -9.89 -4.83 -9.78
C ASN A 96 -10.48 -6.23 -9.56
N LEU A 97 -11.82 -6.33 -9.55
CA LEU A 97 -12.51 -7.61 -9.42
C LEU A 97 -12.23 -8.51 -10.63
N ILE A 98 -12.28 -7.97 -11.86
CA ILE A 98 -11.92 -8.74 -13.06
C ILE A 98 -10.47 -9.23 -12.99
N ILE A 99 -9.53 -8.39 -12.56
CA ILE A 99 -8.13 -8.80 -12.36
C ILE A 99 -8.05 -9.93 -11.33
N HIS A 100 -8.80 -9.86 -10.22
CA HIS A 100 -8.84 -10.93 -9.21
C HIS A 100 -9.31 -12.28 -9.79
N LEU A 101 -10.38 -12.26 -10.61
CA LEU A 101 -10.89 -13.45 -11.30
C LEU A 101 -9.86 -14.04 -12.28
N ILE A 102 -9.17 -13.19 -13.04
CA ILE A 102 -8.10 -13.61 -13.97
C ILE A 102 -6.94 -14.26 -13.22
N ILE A 103 -6.54 -13.69 -12.08
CA ILE A 103 -5.48 -14.26 -11.24
C ILE A 103 -5.90 -15.64 -10.72
N ALA A 104 -7.12 -15.79 -10.24
CA ALA A 104 -7.61 -17.10 -9.79
C ALA A 104 -7.63 -18.14 -10.93
N LEU A 105 -7.93 -17.72 -12.16
CA LEU A 105 -7.84 -18.59 -13.34
C LEU A 105 -6.38 -19.00 -13.64
N ILE A 106 -5.42 -18.09 -13.53
CA ILE A 106 -4.00 -18.43 -13.67
C ILE A 106 -3.57 -19.37 -12.55
N LEU A 107 -4.03 -19.15 -11.31
CA LEU A 107 -3.74 -20.04 -10.18
C LEU A 107 -4.31 -21.44 -10.38
N PHE A 108 -5.52 -21.56 -10.95
CA PHE A 108 -6.08 -22.85 -11.35
C PHE A 108 -5.13 -23.60 -12.28
N PHE A 109 -4.66 -22.96 -13.36
CA PHE A 109 -3.71 -23.61 -14.27
C PHE A 109 -2.32 -23.84 -13.64
N LEU A 110 -1.81 -22.90 -12.86
CA LEU A 110 -0.53 -23.01 -12.16
C LEU A 110 -0.52 -24.21 -11.22
N THR A 111 -1.57 -24.33 -10.42
CA THR A 111 -1.76 -25.47 -9.51
C THR A 111 -1.83 -26.78 -10.28
N ALA A 112 -2.57 -26.83 -11.40
CA ALA A 112 -2.64 -28.02 -12.24
C ALA A 112 -1.25 -28.46 -12.74
N HIS A 113 -0.40 -27.49 -13.11
CA HIS A 113 0.95 -27.78 -13.55
C HIS A 113 1.89 -28.18 -12.39
N ILE A 114 1.79 -27.57 -11.21
CA ILE A 114 2.61 -27.96 -10.06
C ILE A 114 2.32 -29.41 -9.64
N TYR A 115 1.05 -29.79 -9.55
CA TYR A 115 0.66 -31.12 -9.07
C TYR A 115 0.95 -32.25 -10.06
N THR A 116 0.76 -32.03 -11.35
CA THR A 116 0.98 -33.08 -12.37
C THR A 116 2.46 -33.48 -12.53
N TYR A 117 3.39 -32.68 -12.00
CA TYR A 117 4.81 -33.01 -12.00
C TYR A 117 5.19 -34.04 -10.92
N ASN A 118 4.53 -34.02 -9.76
CA ASN A 118 4.84 -34.92 -8.66
C ASN A 118 4.13 -36.27 -8.85
N LYS A 119 4.75 -37.18 -9.61
CA LYS A 119 4.23 -38.51 -9.98
C LYS A 119 3.76 -39.38 -8.80
N LYS A 120 4.21 -39.09 -7.57
CA LYS A 120 3.80 -39.82 -6.35
C LYS A 120 2.43 -39.41 -5.81
N ILE A 121 1.89 -38.26 -6.24
CA ILE A 121 0.75 -37.65 -5.57
C ILE A 121 -0.58 -38.14 -6.16
N ILE A 122 -0.92 -37.98 -7.45
CA ILE A 122 -2.27 -38.31 -7.96
C ILE A 122 -2.26 -38.78 -9.44
N SER A 123 -3.28 -39.55 -9.84
CA SER A 123 -3.62 -39.92 -11.24
C SER A 123 -3.46 -38.74 -12.21
N ARG A 124 -2.87 -38.98 -13.38
CA ARG A 124 -2.39 -38.00 -14.38
C ARG A 124 -3.37 -36.87 -14.84
N HIS A 125 -4.63 -36.81 -14.39
CA HIS A 125 -5.65 -35.88 -14.90
C HIS A 125 -6.66 -35.33 -13.87
N SER A 126 -6.35 -35.26 -12.56
CA SER A 126 -7.32 -34.75 -11.57
C SER A 126 -7.33 -33.22 -11.47
N TRP A 127 -8.27 -32.57 -12.17
CA TRP A 127 -8.53 -31.13 -12.10
C TRP A 127 -9.21 -30.67 -10.80
N ARG A 128 -9.55 -31.60 -9.91
CA ARG A 128 -10.20 -31.29 -8.62
C ARG A 128 -9.29 -30.48 -7.70
N LEU A 129 -8.00 -30.82 -7.65
CA LEU A 129 -7.06 -30.13 -6.77
C LEU A 129 -6.85 -28.66 -7.17
N PRO A 130 -6.57 -28.36 -8.44
CA PRO A 130 -6.62 -27.00 -8.96
C PRO A 130 -7.86 -26.25 -8.53
N THR A 131 -9.04 -26.85 -8.75
CA THR A 131 -10.33 -26.24 -8.41
C THR A 131 -10.40 -25.87 -6.93
N ILE A 132 -10.03 -26.78 -6.03
CA ILE A 132 -10.14 -26.53 -4.59
C ILE A 132 -9.19 -25.40 -4.17
N LEU A 133 -7.91 -25.51 -4.51
CA LEU A 133 -6.91 -24.55 -4.04
C LEU A 133 -7.14 -23.15 -4.64
N SER A 134 -7.43 -23.05 -5.94
CA SER A 134 -7.75 -21.75 -6.54
C SER A 134 -9.05 -21.16 -5.98
N SER A 135 -10.02 -21.99 -5.61
CA SER A 135 -11.27 -21.50 -4.98
C SER A 135 -11.07 -21.07 -3.53
N LEU A 136 -10.23 -21.76 -2.76
CA LEU A 136 -9.86 -21.34 -1.41
C LEU A 136 -9.20 -19.96 -1.43
N TRP A 137 -8.29 -19.72 -2.38
CA TRP A 137 -7.66 -18.42 -2.57
C TRP A 137 -8.68 -17.38 -3.05
N LEU A 138 -9.43 -17.68 -4.12
CA LEU A 138 -10.43 -16.77 -4.72
C LEU A 138 -11.49 -16.28 -3.73
N LEU A 139 -11.97 -17.15 -2.85
CA LEU A 139 -13.06 -16.84 -1.92
C LEU A 139 -12.57 -16.43 -0.53
N HIS A 140 -11.27 -16.19 -0.34
CA HIS A 140 -10.74 -15.85 0.98
C HIS A 140 -11.05 -14.38 1.36
N PRO A 141 -11.60 -14.11 2.56
CA PRO A 141 -12.03 -12.75 2.94
C PRO A 141 -10.89 -11.75 3.08
N LEU A 142 -9.67 -12.21 3.37
CA LEU A 142 -8.48 -11.35 3.44
C LEU A 142 -8.15 -10.66 2.10
N HIS A 143 -8.66 -11.16 0.97
CA HIS A 143 -8.44 -10.53 -0.33
C HIS A 143 -9.40 -9.38 -0.61
N VAL A 144 -10.45 -9.20 0.19
CA VAL A 144 -11.38 -8.08 0.04
C VAL A 144 -10.65 -6.75 0.12
N SER A 145 -9.68 -6.61 1.04
CA SER A 145 -8.87 -5.40 1.16
C SER A 145 -7.97 -5.11 -0.04
N THR A 146 -7.67 -6.10 -0.87
CA THR A 146 -6.87 -5.90 -2.09
C THR A 146 -7.76 -5.58 -3.28
N VAL A 147 -8.96 -6.17 -3.33
CA VAL A 147 -9.91 -5.99 -4.43
C VAL A 147 -10.63 -4.64 -4.30
N LEU A 148 -11.12 -4.29 -3.10
CA LEU A 148 -11.96 -3.10 -2.87
C LEU A 148 -11.18 -1.85 -2.45
N TYR A 149 -9.91 -1.98 -2.06
CA TYR A 149 -9.01 -0.83 -1.91
C TYR A 149 -8.39 -0.52 -3.28
N THR A 150 -8.91 0.51 -3.95
CA THR A 150 -8.76 0.69 -5.41
C THR A 150 -7.29 0.73 -5.86
N VAL A 151 -6.45 1.46 -5.14
CA VAL A 151 -5.01 1.63 -5.40
C VAL A 151 -4.24 0.31 -5.33
N GLN A 152 -4.75 -0.67 -4.57
CA GLN A 152 -4.13 -2.00 -4.47
C GLN A 152 -4.30 -2.87 -5.72
N ARG A 153 -4.88 -2.32 -6.80
CA ARG A 153 -4.65 -2.81 -8.17
C ARG A 153 -3.16 -3.01 -8.46
N MET A 154 -2.29 -2.17 -7.86
CA MET A 154 -0.84 -2.32 -7.92
C MET A 154 -0.37 -3.70 -7.43
N ALA A 155 -0.90 -4.15 -6.29
CA ALA A 155 -0.61 -5.47 -5.73
C ALA A 155 -1.21 -6.59 -6.59
N GLN A 156 -2.42 -6.38 -7.13
CA GLN A 156 -3.07 -7.36 -8.00
C GLN A 156 -2.30 -7.57 -9.31
N LEU A 157 -1.91 -6.50 -10.02
CA LEU A 157 -1.14 -6.58 -11.26
C LEU A 157 0.23 -7.19 -11.02
N SER A 158 0.91 -6.82 -9.92
CA SER A 158 2.17 -7.45 -9.55
C SER A 158 2.00 -8.96 -9.34
N ALA A 159 0.98 -9.40 -8.60
CA ALA A 159 0.66 -10.81 -8.41
C ALA A 159 0.27 -11.52 -9.72
N LEU A 160 -0.51 -10.88 -10.59
CA LEU A 160 -0.91 -11.38 -11.90
C LEU A 160 0.31 -11.75 -12.73
N PHE A 161 1.28 -10.85 -12.83
CA PHE A 161 2.50 -11.06 -13.61
C PHE A 161 3.46 -12.03 -12.92
N VAL A 162 3.56 -12.04 -11.59
CA VAL A 162 4.34 -13.06 -10.85
C VAL A 162 3.78 -14.46 -11.10
N PHE A 163 2.47 -14.67 -10.97
CA PHE A 163 1.84 -15.98 -11.19
C PHE A 163 1.88 -16.39 -12.67
N SER A 164 1.73 -15.45 -13.60
CA SER A 164 1.89 -15.70 -15.04
C SER A 164 3.32 -16.14 -15.37
N GLY A 165 4.32 -15.46 -14.80
CA GLY A 165 5.73 -15.83 -14.95
C GLY A 165 6.04 -17.21 -14.37
N LEU A 166 5.49 -17.54 -13.19
CA LEU A 166 5.60 -18.88 -12.62
C LEU A 166 4.95 -19.95 -13.51
N LEU A 167 3.76 -19.67 -14.04
CA LEU A 167 3.04 -20.59 -14.92
C LEU A 167 3.83 -20.86 -16.20
N THR A 168 4.27 -19.82 -16.91
CA THR A 168 5.05 -19.98 -18.14
C THR A 168 6.38 -20.68 -17.88
N TYR A 169 7.05 -20.36 -16.77
CA TYR A 169 8.28 -21.02 -16.37
C TYR A 169 8.09 -22.52 -16.17
N ILE A 170 7.08 -22.92 -15.38
CA ILE A 170 6.78 -24.33 -15.11
C ILE A 170 6.42 -25.09 -16.39
N ILE A 171 5.63 -24.49 -17.29
CA ILE A 171 5.32 -25.10 -18.59
C ILE A 171 6.59 -25.29 -19.42
N GLY A 172 7.44 -24.26 -19.49
CA GLY A 172 8.72 -24.32 -20.22
C GLY A 172 9.65 -25.39 -19.67
N ARG A 173 9.80 -25.48 -18.34
CA ARG A 173 10.61 -26.50 -17.66
C ARG A 173 10.09 -27.91 -17.90
N LYS A 174 8.77 -28.12 -17.84
CA LYS A 174 8.17 -29.42 -18.21
C LYS A 174 8.47 -29.81 -19.64
N ARG A 175 8.40 -28.87 -20.59
CA ARG A 175 8.76 -29.15 -22.00
C ARG A 175 10.23 -29.57 -22.12
N GLN A 176 11.14 -28.86 -21.46
CA GLN A 176 12.57 -29.22 -21.46
C GLN A 176 12.84 -30.62 -20.89
N ILE A 177 12.16 -31.00 -19.80
CA ILE A 177 12.29 -32.34 -19.21
C ILE A 177 11.76 -33.42 -20.15
N LEU A 178 10.76 -33.09 -20.98
CA LEU A 178 10.24 -33.94 -22.04
C LEU A 178 11.01 -33.80 -23.37
N GLN A 179 12.23 -33.23 -23.35
CA GLN A 179 13.10 -33.03 -24.52
C GLN A 179 12.50 -32.15 -25.64
N ASN A 180 11.52 -31.30 -25.30
CA ASN A 180 10.95 -30.30 -26.20
C ASN A 180 11.53 -28.91 -25.94
N ASN A 181 11.49 -28.03 -26.95
CA ASN A 181 11.94 -26.65 -26.79
C ASN A 181 10.99 -25.86 -25.85
N GLY A 182 11.46 -25.62 -24.62
CA GLY A 182 10.79 -24.81 -23.60
C GLY A 182 11.51 -23.50 -23.26
N TYR A 183 12.63 -23.19 -23.93
CA TYR A 183 13.47 -22.04 -23.59
C TYR A 183 12.76 -20.70 -23.78
N TRP A 184 11.93 -20.57 -24.81
CA TRP A 184 11.19 -19.34 -25.08
C TRP A 184 10.16 -19.02 -23.98
N LEU A 185 9.49 -20.02 -23.40
CA LEU A 185 8.56 -19.84 -22.28
C LEU A 185 9.29 -19.40 -21.01
N ILE A 186 10.47 -19.96 -20.78
CA ILE A 186 11.35 -19.54 -19.69
C ILE A 186 11.79 -18.09 -19.94
N ALA A 187 12.22 -17.75 -21.15
CA ALA A 187 12.61 -16.39 -21.52
C ALA A 187 11.48 -15.38 -21.32
N ILE A 188 10.23 -15.70 -21.68
CA ILE A 188 9.06 -14.86 -21.40
C ILE A 188 8.93 -14.57 -19.89
N SER A 189 9.17 -15.58 -19.04
CA SER A 189 9.09 -15.44 -17.59
C SER A 189 10.05 -14.37 -17.06
N PHE A 190 11.25 -14.29 -17.64
CA PHE A 190 12.26 -13.32 -17.24
C PHE A 190 12.11 -11.96 -17.95
N ILE A 191 11.99 -11.97 -19.28
CA ILE A 191 12.07 -10.75 -20.11
C ILE A 191 10.77 -9.95 -20.06
N LEU A 192 9.61 -10.61 -19.99
CA LEU A 192 8.31 -9.94 -19.99
C LEU A 192 7.73 -9.79 -18.57
N PHE A 193 7.66 -10.88 -17.81
CA PHE A 193 6.92 -10.86 -16.54
C PHE A 193 7.69 -10.23 -15.36
N ILE A 194 9.03 -10.25 -15.34
CA ILE A 194 9.79 -9.51 -14.31
C ILE A 194 9.55 -8.01 -14.44
N PRO A 195 9.77 -7.34 -15.60
CA PRO A 195 9.53 -5.91 -15.70
C PRO A 195 8.08 -5.53 -15.43
N LEU A 196 7.11 -6.27 -15.98
CA LEU A 196 5.69 -5.97 -15.77
C LEU A 196 5.28 -6.08 -14.30
N SER A 197 5.75 -7.10 -13.59
CA SER A 197 5.47 -7.24 -12.16
C SER A 197 6.13 -6.15 -11.33
N ALA A 198 7.42 -5.86 -11.56
CA ALA A 198 8.20 -4.86 -10.84
C ALA A 198 7.69 -3.43 -11.05
N PHE A 199 7.31 -3.10 -12.29
CA PHE A 199 6.72 -1.81 -12.64
C PHE A 199 5.22 -1.71 -12.32
N SER A 200 4.60 -2.77 -11.80
CA SER A 200 3.28 -2.69 -11.18
C SER A 200 3.39 -2.38 -9.68
N LYS A 201 4.28 -3.08 -8.99
CA LYS A 201 4.63 -2.87 -7.57
C LYS A 201 6.00 -3.50 -7.30
N GLU A 202 6.77 -2.93 -6.38
CA GLU A 202 8.15 -3.34 -6.07
C GLU A 202 8.27 -4.82 -5.66
N ASN A 203 7.24 -5.41 -5.04
CA ASN A 203 7.19 -6.85 -4.72
C ASN A 203 7.36 -7.77 -5.94
N GLY A 204 7.07 -7.27 -7.15
CA GLY A 204 7.27 -8.03 -8.39
C GLY A 204 8.73 -8.41 -8.63
N LEU A 205 9.68 -7.66 -8.05
CA LEU A 205 11.10 -7.97 -8.08
C LEU A 205 11.43 -9.32 -7.40
N LEU A 206 10.50 -9.90 -6.64
CA LEU A 206 10.67 -11.22 -6.04
C LEU A 206 10.42 -12.38 -7.01
N LEU A 207 9.90 -12.13 -8.23
CA LEU A 207 9.66 -13.19 -9.23
C LEU A 207 10.88 -14.09 -9.47
N PRO A 208 12.11 -13.59 -9.70
CA PRO A 208 13.29 -14.45 -9.88
C PRO A 208 13.55 -15.36 -8.67
N LEU A 209 13.25 -14.92 -7.45
CA LEU A 209 13.38 -15.73 -6.25
C LEU A 209 12.28 -16.80 -6.18
N PHE A 210 11.05 -16.48 -6.58
CA PHE A 210 9.98 -17.48 -6.76
C PHE A 210 10.33 -18.54 -7.81
N LEU A 211 10.99 -18.15 -8.91
CA LEU A 211 11.50 -19.09 -9.91
C LEU A 211 12.63 -19.95 -9.34
N LEU A 212 13.52 -19.38 -8.52
CA LEU A 212 14.61 -20.13 -7.88
C LEU A 212 14.08 -21.18 -6.91
N ILE A 213 13.13 -20.83 -6.03
CA ILE A 213 12.54 -21.83 -5.12
C ILE A 213 11.74 -22.90 -5.89
N THR A 214 11.19 -22.55 -7.05
CA THR A 214 10.55 -23.53 -7.94
C THR A 214 11.56 -24.56 -8.45
N GLU A 215 12.77 -24.13 -8.83
CA GLU A 215 13.85 -25.05 -9.17
C GLU A 215 14.35 -25.83 -7.95
N LEU A 216 14.57 -25.19 -6.81
CA LEU A 216 15.16 -25.87 -5.65
C LEU A 216 14.24 -26.98 -5.09
N PHE A 217 12.93 -26.73 -5.02
CA PHE A 217 11.99 -27.64 -4.37
C PHE A 217 11.25 -28.56 -5.35
N LEU A 218 10.94 -28.11 -6.57
CA LEU A 218 10.16 -28.89 -7.53
C LEU A 218 11.08 -29.58 -8.57
N PHE A 219 11.79 -28.81 -9.40
CA PHE A 219 12.49 -29.38 -10.56
C PHE A 219 13.91 -29.89 -10.28
N ARG A 220 14.55 -29.43 -9.21
CA ARG A 220 15.93 -29.72 -8.80
C ARG A 220 16.95 -29.53 -9.92
N PHE A 221 16.74 -28.56 -10.80
CA PHE A 221 17.57 -28.33 -12.00
C PHE A 221 17.69 -29.56 -12.91
N HIS A 222 16.71 -30.47 -12.87
CA HIS A 222 16.72 -31.68 -13.69
C HIS A 222 16.56 -31.34 -15.18
N GLY A 223 17.34 -32.00 -16.03
CA GLY A 223 17.38 -31.79 -17.48
C GLY A 223 18.76 -32.11 -18.05
N GLU A 224 18.96 -31.82 -19.34
CA GLU A 224 20.25 -31.98 -19.99
C GLU A 224 21.33 -31.05 -19.41
N LYS A 225 22.61 -31.39 -19.61
CA LYS A 225 23.76 -30.60 -19.11
C LYS A 225 23.69 -29.13 -19.55
N HIS A 226 23.28 -28.88 -20.79
CA HIS A 226 23.10 -27.52 -21.31
C HIS A 226 21.95 -26.77 -20.63
N THR A 227 20.86 -27.46 -20.29
CA THR A 227 19.71 -26.86 -19.58
C THR A 227 20.15 -26.32 -18.23
N LYS A 228 20.88 -27.12 -17.44
CA LYS A 228 21.41 -26.67 -16.15
C LYS A 228 22.31 -25.45 -16.30
N ARG A 229 23.24 -25.47 -17.27
CA ARG A 229 24.13 -24.32 -17.57
C ARG A 229 23.33 -23.06 -17.89
N TYR A 230 22.35 -23.14 -18.79
CA TYR A 230 21.55 -21.97 -19.18
C TYR A 230 20.72 -21.45 -18.01
N LEU A 231 20.08 -22.31 -17.22
CA LEU A 231 19.33 -21.89 -16.03
C LEU A 231 20.23 -21.22 -15.00
N THR A 232 21.43 -21.76 -14.75
CA THR A 232 22.41 -21.12 -13.87
C THR A 232 22.77 -19.72 -14.37
N ILE A 233 23.04 -19.57 -15.67
CA ILE A 233 23.32 -18.26 -16.28
C ILE A 233 22.13 -17.30 -16.11
N PHE A 234 20.90 -17.76 -16.35
CA PHE A 234 19.69 -16.96 -16.15
C PHE A 234 19.56 -16.48 -14.70
N PHE A 235 19.73 -17.35 -13.70
CA PHE A 235 19.68 -16.92 -12.30
C PHE A 235 20.83 -15.99 -11.92
N ILE A 236 22.04 -16.18 -12.49
CA ILE A 236 23.14 -15.23 -12.28
C ILE A 236 22.75 -13.83 -12.79
N ILE A 237 22.26 -13.74 -14.03
CA ILE A 237 21.94 -12.47 -14.69
C ILE A 237 20.73 -11.77 -14.06
N PHE A 238 19.65 -12.51 -13.79
CA PHE A 238 18.36 -11.92 -13.42
C PHE A 238 18.04 -11.97 -11.92
N LEU A 239 18.83 -12.68 -11.12
CA LEU A 239 18.66 -12.72 -9.66
C LEU A 239 19.93 -12.27 -8.94
N PHE A 240 21.06 -12.97 -9.12
CA PHE A 240 22.23 -12.73 -8.29
C PHE A 240 22.92 -11.39 -8.60
N ILE A 241 23.10 -11.02 -9.87
CA ILE A 241 23.69 -9.72 -10.24
C ILE A 241 22.82 -8.55 -9.73
N PRO A 242 21.50 -8.48 -10.01
CA PRO A 242 20.63 -7.45 -9.45
C PRO A 242 20.62 -7.42 -7.93
N LEU A 243 20.60 -8.59 -7.27
CA LEU A 243 20.65 -8.67 -5.82
C LEU A 243 21.95 -8.10 -5.26
N LEU A 244 23.10 -8.40 -5.88
CA LEU A 244 24.39 -7.83 -5.49
C LEU A 244 24.46 -6.32 -5.72
N ILE A 245 23.90 -5.82 -6.83
CA ILE A 245 23.80 -4.38 -7.10
C ILE A 245 22.92 -3.70 -6.05
N CYS A 246 21.74 -4.27 -5.76
CA CYS A 246 20.85 -3.75 -4.72
C CYS A 246 21.50 -3.78 -3.35
N LEU A 247 22.22 -4.86 -3.00
CA LEU A 247 22.93 -4.98 -1.73
C LEU A 247 24.07 -3.97 -1.64
N TYR A 248 24.86 -3.81 -2.70
CA TYR A 248 25.89 -2.77 -2.81
C TYR A 248 25.28 -1.39 -2.58
N TYR A 249 24.25 -1.03 -3.34
CA TYR A 249 23.58 0.26 -3.20
C TYR A 249 23.03 0.46 -1.78
N PHE A 250 22.40 -0.57 -1.21
CA PHE A 250 21.84 -0.52 0.14
C PHE A 250 22.91 -0.31 1.22
N ILE A 251 24.06 -0.97 1.12
CA ILE A 251 25.18 -0.81 2.08
C ILE A 251 25.77 0.60 2.00
N PHE A 252 26.00 1.12 0.79
CA PHE A 252 26.65 2.43 0.59
C PHE A 252 25.69 3.63 0.73
N HIS A 253 24.36 3.42 0.62
CA HIS A 253 23.33 4.46 0.77
C HIS A 253 22.30 4.15 1.87
N MET A 254 22.74 3.44 2.92
CA MET A 254 21.86 2.95 3.98
C MET A 254 21.10 4.06 4.71
N SER A 255 21.76 5.19 5.00
CA SER A 255 21.18 6.33 5.72
C SER A 255 20.02 6.99 4.97
N PHE A 256 20.08 7.02 3.63
CA PHE A 256 18.99 7.53 2.79
C PHE A 256 17.86 6.49 2.64
N SER A 257 18.20 5.21 2.62
CA SER A 257 17.26 4.11 2.33
C SER A 257 16.42 3.67 3.54
N LEU A 258 16.87 3.94 4.76
CA LEU A 258 16.26 3.51 6.01
C LEU A 258 15.88 4.70 6.90
N ASN A 259 15.17 5.68 6.33
CA ASN A 259 14.66 6.80 7.12
C ASN A 259 13.39 6.40 7.89
N TYR A 260 13.49 6.33 9.22
CA TYR A 260 12.38 6.07 10.14
C TYR A 260 11.85 7.37 10.80
N ASP A 261 12.33 8.54 10.40
CA ASP A 261 11.84 9.81 10.92
C ASP A 261 10.33 9.96 10.66
N GLY A 262 9.60 10.34 11.71
CA GLY A 262 8.14 10.48 11.70
C GLY A 262 7.38 9.17 11.94
N ARG A 263 8.07 8.04 12.16
CA ARG A 263 7.45 6.77 12.58
C ARG A 263 7.43 6.64 14.10
N PRO A 264 6.39 6.01 14.69
CA PRO A 264 6.34 5.74 16.13
C PRO A 264 7.24 4.57 16.57
N PHE A 265 8.03 4.00 15.65
CA PHE A 265 8.90 2.85 15.91
C PHE A 265 10.23 2.99 15.17
N THR A 266 11.27 2.37 15.72
CA THR A 266 12.60 2.29 15.10
C THR A 266 12.73 1.08 14.17
N LEU A 267 13.82 1.03 13.37
CA LEU A 267 14.16 -0.15 12.57
C LEU A 267 14.20 -1.43 13.39
N TYR A 268 14.89 -1.38 14.54
CA TYR A 268 15.04 -2.54 15.42
C TYR A 268 13.67 -3.03 15.91
N GLN A 269 12.83 -2.11 16.37
CA GLN A 269 11.48 -2.41 16.84
C GLN A 269 10.60 -2.99 15.73
N ARG A 270 10.70 -2.44 14.50
CA ARG A 270 10.00 -2.97 13.33
C ARG A 270 10.39 -4.42 13.06
N VAL A 271 11.68 -4.73 12.93
CA VAL A 271 12.16 -6.09 12.63
C VAL A 271 11.68 -7.09 13.68
N LEU A 272 11.76 -6.74 14.97
CA LEU A 272 11.24 -7.59 16.04
C LEU A 272 9.72 -7.79 15.92
N THR A 273 8.99 -6.72 15.62
CA THR A 273 7.53 -6.76 15.51
C THR A 273 7.10 -7.63 14.32
N GLU A 274 7.82 -7.59 13.20
CA GLU A 274 7.49 -8.36 11.98
C GLU A 274 7.49 -9.89 12.21
N PHE A 275 8.27 -10.44 13.14
CA PHE A 275 8.14 -11.86 13.50
C PHE A 275 6.73 -12.21 13.97
N ARG A 276 6.10 -11.32 14.75
CA ARG A 276 4.74 -11.51 15.26
C ARG A 276 3.70 -11.23 14.18
N VAL A 277 3.96 -10.25 13.30
CA VAL A 277 3.09 -9.91 12.17
C VAL A 277 2.98 -11.08 11.19
N LEU A 278 4.09 -11.77 10.88
CA LEU A 278 4.05 -12.95 10.02
C LEU A 278 3.16 -14.07 10.59
N TRP A 279 3.15 -14.26 11.91
CA TRP A 279 2.21 -15.18 12.57
C TRP A 279 0.76 -14.69 12.53
N LEU A 280 0.53 -13.39 12.70
CA LEU A 280 -0.81 -12.80 12.52
C LEU A 280 -1.33 -13.06 11.11
N TYR A 281 -0.49 -12.90 10.09
CA TYR A 281 -0.82 -13.20 8.70
C TYR A 281 -1.13 -14.67 8.45
N ILE A 282 -0.30 -15.58 8.98
CA ILE A 282 -0.60 -17.03 8.91
C ILE A 282 -1.94 -17.31 9.60
N PHE A 283 -2.18 -16.72 10.78
CA PHE A 283 -3.42 -16.89 11.51
C PHE A 283 -4.63 -16.39 10.71
N GLN A 284 -4.58 -15.19 10.15
CA GLN A 284 -5.64 -14.61 9.31
C GLN A 284 -5.95 -15.47 8.07
N LEU A 285 -4.96 -16.18 7.52
CA LEU A 285 -5.13 -17.06 6.36
C LEU A 285 -5.71 -18.44 6.71
N ILE A 286 -5.38 -18.96 7.90
CA ILE A 286 -5.86 -20.29 8.34
C ILE A 286 -7.22 -20.19 9.01
N LEU A 287 -7.39 -19.20 9.88
CA LEU A 287 -8.59 -18.93 10.66
C LEU A 287 -9.03 -17.49 10.37
N PRO A 288 -9.83 -17.28 9.32
CA PRO A 288 -10.21 -15.95 8.86
C PRO A 288 -11.25 -15.27 9.76
N ILE A 289 -10.85 -14.96 11.00
CA ILE A 289 -11.68 -14.27 11.98
C ILE A 289 -11.80 -12.81 11.58
N GLN A 290 -13.02 -12.35 11.32
CA GLN A 290 -13.31 -10.98 10.88
C GLN A 290 -12.68 -9.92 11.79
N ARG A 291 -12.72 -10.14 13.11
CA ARG A 291 -12.16 -9.22 14.13
C ARG A 291 -10.65 -9.05 14.05
N THR A 292 -9.90 -10.01 13.52
CA THR A 292 -8.44 -9.85 13.37
C THR A 292 -8.05 -9.23 12.04
N MET A 293 -9.02 -9.06 11.13
CA MET A 293 -8.85 -8.38 9.84
C MET A 293 -9.32 -6.93 10.00
N GLY A 294 -8.45 -6.07 10.51
CA GLY A 294 -8.67 -4.63 10.54
C GLY A 294 -8.00 -3.96 9.34
N PHE A 295 -8.61 -2.90 8.78
CA PHE A 295 -7.87 -2.08 7.80
C PHE A 295 -6.81 -1.20 8.47
N PHE A 296 -7.03 -0.86 9.74
CA PHE A 296 -6.15 -0.03 10.57
C PHE A 296 -5.54 -0.89 11.68
N HIS A 297 -4.26 -0.66 11.98
CA HIS A 297 -3.49 -1.43 12.96
C HIS A 297 -2.44 -0.57 13.66
N ASP A 298 -2.66 0.74 13.72
CA ASP A 298 -1.81 1.69 14.44
C ASP A 298 -1.86 1.51 15.97
N ASP A 299 -2.81 0.72 16.46
CA ASP A 299 -2.92 0.26 17.85
C ASP A 299 -2.24 -1.10 18.11
N PHE A 300 -1.58 -1.69 17.11
CA PHE A 300 -0.81 -2.92 17.29
C PHE A 300 0.43 -2.66 18.13
N ILE A 301 0.59 -3.45 19.19
CA ILE A 301 1.70 -3.29 20.15
C ILE A 301 3.05 -3.42 19.42
N VAL A 302 3.94 -2.45 19.59
CA VAL A 302 5.29 -2.51 19.03
C VAL A 302 6.20 -3.34 19.95
N SER A 303 7.02 -4.21 19.36
CA SER A 303 8.04 -4.95 20.10
C SER A 303 9.23 -4.04 20.43
N HIS A 304 9.36 -3.63 21.69
CA HIS A 304 10.49 -2.83 22.17
C HIS A 304 11.73 -3.67 22.52
N GLY A 305 11.57 -4.99 22.59
CA GLY A 305 12.64 -5.95 22.86
C GLY A 305 12.15 -7.39 22.71
N TRP A 306 13.06 -8.36 22.84
CA TRP A 306 12.75 -9.79 22.65
C TRP A 306 11.70 -10.35 23.64
N LEU A 307 11.65 -9.79 24.86
CA LEU A 307 10.74 -10.21 25.92
C LEU A 307 9.59 -9.21 26.16
N THR A 308 9.56 -8.11 25.41
CA THR A 308 8.58 -7.03 25.58
C THR A 308 7.93 -6.72 24.23
N PRO A 309 6.85 -7.44 23.86
CA PRO A 309 6.21 -8.55 24.59
C PRO A 309 6.91 -9.91 24.38
N PRO A 310 6.70 -10.91 25.26
CA PRO A 310 7.35 -12.23 25.18
C PRO A 310 6.89 -13.03 23.96
N THR A 311 5.75 -12.67 23.38
CA THR A 311 5.31 -13.20 22.09
C THR A 311 6.32 -12.97 20.95
N THR A 312 7.23 -11.99 21.08
CA THR A 312 8.29 -11.71 20.09
C THR A 312 9.27 -12.88 19.97
N ILE A 313 9.87 -13.32 21.09
CA ILE A 313 10.81 -14.45 21.08
C ILE A 313 10.12 -15.77 20.69
N ILE A 314 8.89 -15.99 21.13
CA ILE A 314 8.08 -17.16 20.73
C ILE A 314 7.84 -17.16 19.22
N SER A 315 7.49 -16.01 18.64
CA SER A 315 7.27 -15.86 17.20
C SER A 315 8.53 -16.15 16.39
N PHE A 316 9.68 -15.64 16.85
CA PHE A 316 10.98 -15.92 16.25
C PHE A 316 11.33 -17.41 16.22
N PHE A 317 11.19 -18.10 17.36
CA PHE A 317 11.43 -19.55 17.42
C PHE A 317 10.42 -20.32 16.58
N GLY A 318 9.15 -19.91 16.57
CA GLY A 318 8.12 -20.51 15.72
C GLY A 318 8.48 -20.43 14.23
N ILE A 319 8.93 -19.27 13.75
CA ILE A 319 9.38 -19.10 12.35
C ILE A 319 10.63 -19.95 12.09
N SER A 320 11.58 -19.96 13.02
CA SER A 320 12.80 -20.79 12.92
C SER A 320 12.45 -22.28 12.79
N ILE A 321 11.47 -22.75 13.56
CA ILE A 321 10.96 -24.13 13.48
C ILE A 321 10.29 -24.40 12.13
N LEU A 322 9.47 -23.47 11.60
CA LEU A 322 8.86 -23.64 10.28
C LEU A 322 9.89 -23.72 9.15
N LEU A 323 10.94 -22.90 9.22
CA LEU A 323 12.05 -22.94 8.25
C LEU A 323 12.88 -24.23 8.39
N PHE A 324 13.09 -24.69 9.63
CA PHE A 324 13.72 -25.98 9.91
C PHE A 324 12.90 -27.12 9.32
N ILE A 325 11.59 -27.20 9.61
CA ILE A 325 10.67 -28.20 9.04
C ILE A 325 10.76 -28.20 7.50
N THR A 326 10.75 -27.02 6.88
CA THR A 326 10.90 -26.86 5.42
C THR A 326 12.15 -27.54 4.88
N TYR A 327 13.29 -27.41 5.58
CA TYR A 327 14.55 -28.06 5.22
C TYR A 327 14.44 -29.60 5.25
N PHE A 328 13.85 -30.18 6.30
CA PHE A 328 13.74 -31.64 6.45
C PHE A 328 12.71 -32.26 5.51
N VAL A 329 11.55 -31.61 5.34
CA VAL A 329 10.45 -32.16 4.54
C VAL A 329 10.60 -31.90 3.04
N ARG A 330 11.60 -31.13 2.59
CA ARG A 330 11.80 -30.80 1.16
C ARG A 330 11.90 -32.03 0.24
N ASN A 331 12.36 -33.16 0.78
CA ASN A 331 12.55 -34.38 0.00
C ASN A 331 11.31 -35.29 0.04
N SER A 332 10.64 -35.39 1.19
CA SER A 332 9.47 -36.25 1.41
C SER A 332 8.16 -35.58 0.97
N MET A 333 8.01 -34.29 1.28
CA MET A 333 6.83 -33.46 1.03
C MET A 333 7.23 -32.13 0.36
N PRO A 334 7.75 -32.16 -0.88
CA PRO A 334 8.28 -30.96 -1.55
C PRO A 334 7.25 -29.85 -1.73
N LEU A 335 5.96 -30.18 -1.88
CA LEU A 335 4.89 -29.17 -2.01
C LEU A 335 4.61 -28.44 -0.69
N LEU A 336 4.71 -29.15 0.45
CA LEU A 336 4.61 -28.53 1.76
C LEU A 336 5.77 -27.54 1.96
N ALA A 337 7.00 -28.00 1.71
CA ALA A 337 8.19 -27.16 1.83
C ALA A 337 8.15 -25.95 0.88
N PHE A 338 7.74 -26.17 -0.37
CA PHE A 338 7.57 -25.11 -1.36
C PHE A 338 6.51 -24.09 -0.93
N GLY A 339 5.36 -24.53 -0.40
CA GLY A 339 4.32 -23.62 0.09
C GLY A 339 4.78 -22.75 1.26
N ILE A 340 5.48 -23.34 2.24
CA ILE A 340 6.01 -22.61 3.39
C ILE A 340 7.05 -21.57 2.94
N ILE A 341 8.03 -21.95 2.13
CA ILE A 341 9.06 -21.01 1.68
C ILE A 341 8.49 -19.94 0.73
N PHE A 342 7.46 -20.27 -0.06
CA PHE A 342 6.77 -19.31 -0.92
C PHE A 342 6.14 -18.17 -0.10
N PHE A 343 5.52 -18.48 1.05
CA PHE A 343 4.96 -17.47 1.95
C PHE A 343 6.03 -16.51 2.48
N PHE A 344 7.16 -17.05 2.95
CA PHE A 344 8.25 -16.22 3.49
C PHE A 344 8.94 -15.40 2.39
N VAL A 345 9.19 -15.98 1.22
CA VAL A 345 9.75 -15.26 0.06
C VAL A 345 8.88 -14.06 -0.30
N GLY A 346 7.57 -14.24 -0.35
CA GLY A 346 6.65 -13.15 -0.68
C GLY A 346 6.61 -12.01 0.34
N HIS A 347 7.12 -12.22 1.54
CA HIS A 347 7.19 -11.23 2.62
C HIS A 347 8.58 -10.58 2.78
N LEU A 348 9.60 -11.01 2.03
CA LEU A 348 10.98 -10.52 2.20
C LEU A 348 11.14 -9.02 1.95
N LEU A 349 10.31 -8.42 1.08
CA LEU A 349 10.40 -6.99 0.78
C LEU A 349 9.60 -6.16 1.80
N GLU A 350 8.38 -6.58 2.14
CA GLU A 350 7.47 -5.75 2.93
C GLU A 350 7.50 -6.01 4.44
N SER A 351 8.00 -7.16 4.91
CA SER A 351 8.06 -7.54 6.33
C SER A 351 9.50 -7.68 6.83
N THR A 352 10.34 -6.69 6.49
CA THR A 352 11.76 -6.63 6.89
C THR A 352 12.15 -5.21 7.34
N VAL A 353 13.24 -4.65 6.80
CA VAL A 353 13.90 -3.43 7.28
C VAL A 353 13.37 -2.15 6.63
N LEU A 354 12.56 -2.25 5.57
CA LEU A 354 12.04 -1.08 4.87
C LEU A 354 11.06 -0.30 5.78
N PRO A 355 11.11 1.04 5.85
CA PRO A 355 10.31 1.88 6.76
C PRO A 355 8.83 2.01 6.33
N LEU A 356 8.17 0.87 6.17
CA LEU A 356 6.76 0.72 5.86
C LEU A 356 5.94 0.59 7.14
N GLU A 357 4.61 0.69 7.03
CA GLU A 357 3.71 0.35 8.15
C GLU A 357 3.89 -1.10 8.56
N LEU A 358 3.64 -1.39 9.84
CA LEU A 358 3.78 -2.73 10.41
C LEU A 358 2.86 -3.74 9.72
N ILE A 359 1.57 -3.43 9.61
CA ILE A 359 0.56 -4.40 9.17
C ILE A 359 -0.28 -3.82 8.03
N TYR A 360 -0.43 -4.60 6.97
CA TYR A 360 -1.41 -4.36 5.91
C TYR A 360 -1.90 -5.69 5.32
N GLU A 361 -3.22 -5.90 5.31
CA GLU A 361 -3.86 -7.14 4.83
C GLU A 361 -3.46 -7.48 3.38
N HIS A 362 -3.40 -6.47 2.50
CA HIS A 362 -3.13 -6.66 1.07
C HIS A 362 -1.73 -7.23 0.76
N ARG A 363 -0.79 -7.20 1.72
CA ARG A 363 0.54 -7.83 1.58
C ARG A 363 0.44 -9.35 1.44
N ASN A 364 -0.60 -9.96 1.99
CA ASN A 364 -0.85 -11.40 1.92
C ASN A 364 -1.41 -11.86 0.58
N TYR A 365 -1.78 -10.97 -0.33
CA TYR A 365 -2.46 -11.33 -1.57
C TYR A 365 -1.67 -12.35 -2.42
N LEU A 366 -0.37 -12.09 -2.65
CA LEU A 366 0.53 -13.02 -3.34
C LEU A 366 1.01 -14.19 -2.43
N PRO A 367 1.54 -13.96 -1.22
CA PRO A 367 2.08 -15.01 -0.34
C PRO A 367 1.06 -16.07 0.11
N SER A 368 -0.21 -15.71 0.22
CA SER A 368 -1.30 -16.60 0.68
C SER A 368 -1.43 -17.89 -0.13
N TYR A 369 -1.12 -17.84 -1.43
CA TYR A 369 -1.09 -19.03 -2.28
C TYR A 369 -0.16 -20.12 -1.70
N GLY A 370 1.00 -19.72 -1.15
CA GLY A 370 1.94 -20.64 -0.52
C GLY A 370 1.36 -21.32 0.72
N VAL A 371 0.63 -20.58 1.57
CA VAL A 371 -0.02 -21.11 2.77
C VAL A 371 -1.11 -22.13 2.40
N PHE A 372 -1.99 -21.80 1.45
CA PHE A 372 -3.03 -22.73 0.99
C PHE A 372 -2.42 -23.98 0.36
N LEU A 373 -1.34 -23.84 -0.42
CA LEU A 373 -0.62 -24.99 -0.98
C LEU A 373 0.01 -25.88 0.11
N ALA A 374 0.64 -25.27 1.12
CA ALA A 374 1.24 -25.99 2.25
C ALA A 374 0.20 -26.79 3.03
N ILE A 375 -0.90 -26.14 3.44
CA ILE A 375 -1.99 -26.76 4.21
C ILE A 375 -2.65 -27.87 3.41
N PHE A 376 -2.97 -27.60 2.14
CA PHE A 376 -3.61 -28.60 1.30
C PHE A 376 -2.69 -29.81 1.06
N SER A 377 -1.39 -29.56 0.85
CA SER A 377 -0.40 -30.64 0.76
C SER A 377 -0.37 -31.46 2.04
N LEU A 378 -0.35 -30.83 3.22
CA LEU A 378 -0.34 -31.53 4.51
C LEU A 378 -1.59 -32.41 4.69
N PHE A 379 -2.78 -31.87 4.44
CA PHE A 379 -4.03 -32.64 4.51
C PHE A 379 -4.05 -33.83 3.55
N TYR A 380 -3.47 -33.69 2.37
CA TYR A 380 -3.39 -34.78 1.41
C TYR A 380 -2.52 -35.94 1.93
N TYR A 381 -1.37 -35.63 2.52
CA TYR A 381 -0.44 -36.64 3.05
C TYR A 381 -0.92 -37.30 4.34
N LEU A 382 -1.63 -36.58 5.22
CA LEU A 382 -2.09 -37.12 6.51
C LEU A 382 -3.39 -37.95 6.41
N ASN A 383 -4.30 -37.63 5.48
CA ASN A 383 -5.66 -38.19 5.48
C ASN A 383 -5.82 -39.43 4.59
N SER A 384 -5.07 -40.51 4.83
CA SER A 384 -5.31 -41.80 4.16
C SER A 384 -6.64 -42.45 4.58
N ASN A 385 -7.11 -42.20 5.81
CA ASN A 385 -8.23 -42.95 6.42
C ASN A 385 -9.61 -42.27 6.32
N ILE A 386 -9.70 -41.05 5.77
CA ILE A 386 -10.99 -40.33 5.65
C ILE A 386 -11.71 -40.70 4.35
N SER A 387 -13.01 -41.00 4.46
CA SER A 387 -13.84 -41.35 3.30
C SER A 387 -13.86 -40.24 2.23
N PRO A 388 -13.95 -40.58 0.93
CA PRO A 388 -14.05 -39.58 -0.14
C PRO A 388 -15.26 -38.65 0.00
N THR A 389 -16.36 -39.13 0.58
CA THR A 389 -17.58 -38.35 0.81
C THR A 389 -17.34 -37.29 1.88
N THR A 390 -16.73 -37.66 3.01
CA THR A 390 -16.38 -36.73 4.09
C THR A 390 -15.44 -35.63 3.58
N LYS A 391 -14.41 -35.99 2.78
CA LYS A 391 -13.50 -34.99 2.16
C LYS A 391 -14.25 -33.98 1.29
N LYS A 392 -15.21 -34.43 0.48
CA LYS A 392 -16.04 -33.52 -0.34
C LYS A 392 -16.90 -32.60 0.51
N LEU A 393 -17.56 -33.15 1.54
CA LEU A 393 -18.39 -32.35 2.46
C LEU A 393 -17.56 -31.30 3.19
N MET A 394 -16.36 -31.65 3.66
CA MET A 394 -15.44 -30.68 4.28
C MET A 394 -15.05 -29.56 3.31
N VAL A 395 -14.69 -29.88 2.06
CA VAL A 395 -14.36 -28.88 1.04
C VAL A 395 -15.55 -27.95 0.77
N VAL A 396 -16.75 -28.50 0.60
CA VAL A 396 -17.96 -27.70 0.37
C VAL A 396 -18.26 -26.81 1.58
N ALA A 397 -18.16 -27.34 2.79
CA ALA A 397 -18.37 -26.58 4.03
C ALA A 397 -17.35 -25.43 4.17
N ILE A 398 -16.06 -25.69 3.89
CA ILE A 398 -15.01 -24.66 3.92
C ILE A 398 -15.28 -23.57 2.87
N LEU A 399 -15.61 -23.96 1.63
CA LEU A 399 -15.91 -22.99 0.57
C LEU A 399 -17.15 -22.16 0.90
N PHE A 400 -18.20 -22.77 1.46
CA PHE A 400 -19.39 -22.07 1.91
C PHE A 400 -19.07 -21.10 3.05
N PHE A 401 -18.28 -21.54 4.03
CA PHE A 401 -17.82 -20.70 5.14
C PHE A 401 -17.01 -19.49 4.65
N LEU A 402 -16.01 -19.72 3.79
CA LEU A 402 -15.20 -18.64 3.20
C LEU A 402 -16.05 -17.69 2.36
N SER A 403 -16.97 -18.21 1.54
CA SER A 403 -17.90 -17.37 0.74
C SER A 403 -18.76 -16.49 1.64
N THR A 404 -19.28 -17.04 2.73
CA THR A 404 -20.10 -16.30 3.71
C THR A 404 -19.29 -15.21 4.40
N LEU A 405 -18.07 -15.54 4.85
CA LEU A 405 -17.18 -14.55 5.47
C LEU A 405 -16.76 -13.45 4.49
N THR A 406 -16.48 -13.80 3.24
CA THR A 406 -16.16 -12.82 2.19
C THR A 406 -17.36 -11.95 1.88
N PHE A 407 -18.57 -12.50 1.85
CA PHE A 407 -19.79 -11.71 1.68
C PHE A 407 -20.01 -10.71 2.82
N ILE A 408 -19.90 -11.16 4.08
CA ILE A 408 -19.97 -10.27 5.25
C ILE A 408 -18.91 -9.17 5.16
N ARG A 409 -17.67 -9.54 4.82
CA ARG A 409 -16.57 -8.59 4.67
C ARG A 409 -16.84 -7.59 3.53
N VAL A 410 -17.36 -8.03 2.39
CA VAL A 410 -17.73 -7.13 1.30
C VAL A 410 -18.79 -6.12 1.74
N GLN A 411 -19.78 -6.55 2.54
CA GLN A 411 -20.78 -5.64 3.09
C GLN A 411 -20.15 -4.56 3.98
N THR A 412 -19.16 -4.88 4.82
CA THR A 412 -18.49 -3.85 5.63
C THR A 412 -17.72 -2.84 4.78
N TRP A 413 -17.28 -3.21 3.58
CA TRP A 413 -16.58 -2.33 2.64
C TRP A 413 -17.51 -1.60 1.65
N SER A 414 -18.82 -1.85 1.69
CA SER A 414 -19.78 -1.33 0.71
C SER A 414 -20.12 0.15 0.84
N SER A 415 -19.89 0.75 2.02
CA SER A 415 -20.13 2.17 2.28
C SER A 415 -19.13 2.73 3.27
N TYR A 416 -18.95 4.05 3.24
CA TYR A 416 -18.08 4.78 4.16
C TYR A 416 -18.46 4.52 5.63
N THR A 417 -19.74 4.70 5.96
CA THR A 417 -20.26 4.53 7.31
C THR A 417 -20.06 3.11 7.83
N SER A 418 -20.38 2.08 7.03
CA SER A 418 -20.19 0.68 7.43
C SER A 418 -18.72 0.35 7.67
N PHE A 419 -17.83 0.87 6.82
CA PHE A 419 -16.40 0.63 6.90
C PHE A 419 -15.78 1.22 8.16
N TYR A 420 -16.03 2.50 8.43
CA TYR A 420 -15.45 3.19 9.58
C TYR A 420 -16.10 2.77 10.90
N ASN A 421 -17.41 2.49 10.94
CA ASN A 421 -18.05 1.93 12.13
C ASN A 421 -17.46 0.58 12.51
N TYR A 422 -17.25 -0.30 11.52
CA TYR A 422 -16.61 -1.59 11.75
C TYR A 422 -15.14 -1.44 12.19
N ALA A 423 -14.40 -0.52 11.56
CA ALA A 423 -13.02 -0.24 11.95
C ALA A 423 -12.93 0.25 13.40
N TYR A 424 -13.85 1.12 13.84
CA TYR A 424 -13.90 1.63 15.21
C TYR A 424 -14.25 0.55 16.23
N GLN A 425 -15.18 -0.37 15.90
CA GLN A 425 -15.54 -1.49 16.78
C GLN A 425 -14.36 -2.42 17.07
N ILE A 426 -13.46 -2.60 16.10
CA ILE A 426 -12.30 -3.50 16.25
C ILE A 426 -11.11 -2.77 16.86
N HIS A 427 -10.87 -1.54 16.41
CA HIS A 427 -9.72 -0.72 16.75
C HIS A 427 -10.16 0.62 17.36
N PRO A 428 -10.85 0.63 18.52
CA PRO A 428 -11.35 1.87 19.13
C PRO A 428 -10.22 2.80 19.62
N GLN A 429 -9.01 2.25 19.77
CA GLN A 429 -7.80 2.99 20.16
C GLN A 429 -6.97 3.44 18.95
N SER A 430 -7.38 3.11 17.72
CA SER A 430 -6.73 3.62 16.51
C SER A 430 -7.01 5.12 16.39
N TYR A 431 -5.95 5.91 16.43
CA TYR A 431 -6.07 7.32 16.15
C TYR A 431 -6.54 7.54 14.71
N ARG A 432 -6.02 6.79 13.74
CA ARG A 432 -6.40 6.98 12.33
C ARG A 432 -7.90 6.81 12.13
N VAL A 433 -8.51 5.80 12.75
CA VAL A 433 -9.96 5.57 12.68
C VAL A 433 -10.72 6.68 13.37
N THR A 434 -10.39 6.96 14.64
CA THR A 434 -11.10 7.97 15.44
C THR A 434 -10.96 9.37 14.86
N ALA A 435 -9.80 9.73 14.33
CA ALA A 435 -9.55 10.98 13.65
C ALA A 435 -10.40 11.15 12.40
N THR A 436 -10.52 10.11 11.56
CA THR A 436 -11.36 10.18 10.36
C THR A 436 -12.85 10.29 10.71
N ILE A 437 -13.33 9.55 11.71
CA ILE A 437 -14.73 9.65 12.17
C ILE A 437 -14.98 11.04 12.77
N ALA A 438 -14.06 11.56 13.59
CA ALA A 438 -14.17 12.87 14.19
C ALA A 438 -14.16 13.99 13.14
N GLU A 439 -13.36 13.86 12.09
CA GLU A 439 -13.37 14.80 10.94
C GLU A 439 -14.75 14.81 10.25
N GLU A 440 -15.33 13.64 9.98
CA GLU A 440 -16.66 13.54 9.37
C GLU A 440 -17.75 14.13 10.27
N LEU A 441 -17.75 13.82 11.57
CA LEU A 441 -18.66 14.42 12.54
C LEU A 441 -18.50 15.95 12.63
N THR A 442 -17.27 16.44 12.55
CA THR A 442 -16.97 17.88 12.54
C THR A 442 -17.53 18.55 11.28
N ARG A 443 -17.45 17.89 10.11
CA ARG A 443 -18.08 18.38 8.86
C ARG A 443 -19.59 18.43 8.93
N GLN A 444 -20.19 17.57 9.74
CA GLN A 444 -21.64 17.55 10.03
C GLN A 444 -22.01 18.45 11.21
N GLU A 445 -21.08 19.26 11.73
CA GLU A 445 -21.27 20.15 12.89
C GLU A 445 -21.60 19.44 14.21
N HIS A 446 -21.39 18.12 14.29
CA HIS A 446 -21.56 17.31 15.50
C HIS A 446 -20.29 17.34 16.37
N TYR A 447 -19.91 18.54 16.83
CA TYR A 447 -18.62 18.76 17.51
C TYR A 447 -18.47 17.98 18.82
N ASN A 448 -19.53 17.85 19.63
CA ASN A 448 -19.46 17.15 20.91
C ASN A 448 -19.22 15.64 20.71
N ASP A 449 -19.88 15.04 19.71
CA ASP A 449 -19.67 13.65 19.36
C ASP A 449 -18.25 13.43 18.84
N ALA A 450 -17.76 14.33 17.97
CA ALA A 450 -16.39 14.29 17.46
C ALA A 450 -15.34 14.34 18.59
N LEU A 451 -15.53 15.22 19.57
CA LEU A 451 -14.66 15.30 20.75
C LEU A 451 -14.75 14.05 21.63
N SER A 452 -15.94 13.47 21.80
CA SER A 452 -16.14 12.24 22.57
C SER A 452 -15.42 11.03 21.94
N ILE A 453 -15.43 10.94 20.60
CA ILE A 453 -14.75 9.89 19.83
C ILE A 453 -13.23 9.98 19.99
N LEU A 454 -12.68 11.18 20.10
CA LEU A 454 -11.24 11.41 20.29
C LEU A 454 -10.79 11.32 21.76
N ALA A 455 -11.70 11.42 22.73
CA ALA A 455 -11.38 11.40 24.16
C ALA A 455 -10.51 10.21 24.63
N PRO A 456 -10.71 8.96 24.16
CA PRO A 456 -9.91 7.83 24.63
C PRO A 456 -8.48 7.80 24.05
N VAL A 457 -8.19 8.57 23.01
CA VAL A 457 -6.90 8.50 22.29
C VAL A 457 -5.96 9.62 22.73
N ASN A 458 -4.74 9.24 23.11
CA ASN A 458 -3.71 10.15 23.62
C ASN A 458 -2.60 10.42 22.59
N GLY A 459 -1.89 11.53 22.77
CA GLY A 459 -0.79 11.96 21.91
C GLY A 459 -0.99 13.37 21.33
N ASN A 460 0.08 13.91 20.75
CA ASN A 460 0.09 15.28 20.21
C ASN A 460 -0.91 15.45 19.06
N GLY A 461 -0.99 14.49 18.12
CA GLY A 461 -1.96 14.48 17.01
C GLY A 461 -3.41 14.61 17.47
N PRO A 462 -3.93 13.66 18.29
CA PRO A 462 -5.29 13.76 18.82
C PRO A 462 -5.53 14.98 19.71
N MET A 463 -4.53 15.47 20.43
CA MET A 463 -4.68 16.73 21.16
C MET A 463 -4.87 17.92 20.21
N LEU A 464 -4.05 18.03 19.16
CA LEU A 464 -4.17 19.09 18.14
C LEU A 464 -5.50 19.01 17.39
N GLN A 465 -5.98 17.81 17.06
CA GLN A 465 -7.29 17.64 16.43
C GLN A 465 -8.43 18.04 17.36
N ARG A 466 -8.37 17.70 18.65
CA ARG A 466 -9.36 18.17 19.64
C ARG A 466 -9.38 19.69 19.74
N LEU A 467 -8.22 20.34 19.76
CA LEU A 467 -8.13 21.81 19.76
C LEU A 467 -8.73 22.40 18.48
N TYR A 468 -8.45 21.81 17.32
CA TYR A 468 -9.07 22.21 16.06
C TYR A 468 -10.60 22.16 16.14
N ILE A 469 -11.16 21.04 16.62
CA ILE A 469 -12.62 20.84 16.73
C ILE A 469 -13.22 21.79 17.77
N GLN A 470 -12.59 21.97 18.93
CA GLN A 470 -13.00 22.94 19.94
C GLN A 470 -13.06 24.35 19.35
N CYS A 471 -12.08 24.72 18.53
CA CYS A 471 -12.12 26.05 17.93
C CYS A 471 -13.19 26.20 16.84
N MET A 472 -13.48 25.14 16.09
CA MET A 472 -14.61 25.15 15.16
C MET A 472 -15.95 25.31 15.88
N ARG A 473 -16.08 24.76 17.10
CA ARG A 473 -17.28 24.87 17.94
C ARG A 473 -17.42 26.21 18.65
N ASP A 474 -16.35 26.67 19.30
CA ASP A 474 -16.39 27.77 20.27
C ASP A 474 -15.80 29.08 19.70
N HIS A 475 -15.25 29.04 18.48
CA HIS A 475 -14.53 30.15 17.82
C HIS A 475 -13.38 30.76 18.64
N THR A 476 -12.98 30.12 19.73
CA THR A 476 -11.99 30.59 20.71
C THR A 476 -11.27 29.38 21.29
N LEU A 477 -10.02 29.55 21.72
CA LEU A 477 -9.32 28.56 22.54
C LEU A 477 -8.58 29.25 23.68
N GLU A 478 -8.45 28.55 24.80
CA GLU A 478 -7.60 29.01 25.89
C GLU A 478 -6.13 29.05 25.44
N PRO A 479 -5.42 30.19 25.60
CA PRO A 479 -4.01 30.30 25.20
C PRO A 479 -3.11 29.25 25.87
N GLN A 480 -3.46 28.82 27.09
CA GLN A 480 -2.71 27.79 27.81
C GLN A 480 -2.75 26.43 27.11
N ALA A 481 -3.85 26.10 26.43
CA ALA A 481 -3.97 24.84 25.70
C ALA A 481 -2.98 24.78 24.51
N ILE A 482 -2.75 25.92 23.85
CA ILE A 482 -1.75 26.06 22.77
C ILE A 482 -0.32 26.01 23.32
N ASN A 483 -0.05 26.66 24.45
CA ASN A 483 1.26 26.58 25.10
C ASN A 483 1.61 25.13 25.47
N ASN A 484 0.69 24.42 26.12
CA ASN A 484 0.90 23.05 26.58
C ASN A 484 1.26 22.10 25.42
N ILE A 485 0.54 22.18 24.30
CA ILE A 485 0.86 21.35 23.12
C ILE A 485 2.17 21.78 22.45
N THR A 486 2.47 23.09 22.42
CA THR A 486 3.73 23.61 21.88
C THR A 486 4.93 23.04 22.65
N ASP A 487 4.82 22.97 23.97
CA ASP A 487 5.86 22.43 24.84
C ASP A 487 5.99 20.91 24.75
N SER A 488 4.88 20.20 24.52
CA SER A 488 4.87 18.74 24.38
C SER A 488 5.25 18.23 22.98
N LEU A 489 5.43 19.11 21.99
CA LEU A 489 5.85 18.71 20.65
C LEU A 489 7.21 18.01 20.68
N SER A 490 7.21 16.76 20.22
CA SER A 490 8.39 15.90 20.10
C SER A 490 8.97 15.95 18.68
N SER A 491 10.29 15.77 18.57
CA SER A 491 10.97 15.55 17.29
C SER A 491 11.17 14.04 17.07
N PRO A 492 10.89 13.49 15.87
CA PRO A 492 10.29 14.16 14.71
C PRO A 492 8.77 14.36 14.88
N ILE A 493 8.23 15.38 14.22
CA ILE A 493 6.78 15.62 14.16
C ILE A 493 6.14 14.53 13.30
N ASP A 494 5.20 13.79 13.87
CA ASP A 494 4.42 12.78 13.16
C ASP A 494 3.38 13.41 12.21
N ASP A 495 2.94 12.65 11.22
CA ASP A 495 2.03 13.12 10.16
C ASP A 495 0.70 13.67 10.72
N GLN A 496 0.24 13.18 11.87
CA GLN A 496 -1.05 13.55 12.46
C GLN A 496 -0.94 14.89 13.20
N SER A 497 0.12 15.03 14.01
CA SER A 497 0.47 16.31 14.64
C SER A 497 0.71 17.39 13.60
N LEU A 498 1.38 17.07 12.50
CA LEU A 498 1.59 18.01 11.40
C LEU A 498 0.26 18.51 10.84
N THR A 499 -0.67 17.62 10.50
CA THR A 499 -1.99 18.00 10.00
C THR A 499 -2.72 18.91 10.99
N GLY A 500 -2.74 18.57 12.28
CA GLY A 500 -3.37 19.39 13.32
C GLY A 500 -2.76 20.80 13.45
N ILE A 501 -1.42 20.91 13.41
CA ILE A 501 -0.71 22.21 13.41
C ILE A 501 -1.14 23.07 12.22
N LEU A 502 -1.18 22.47 11.02
CA LEU A 502 -1.50 23.19 9.78
C LEU A 502 -2.96 23.63 9.73
N GLU A 503 -3.90 22.78 10.19
CA GLU A 503 -5.32 23.14 10.26
C GLU A 503 -5.58 24.27 11.27
N LEU A 504 -4.98 24.20 12.47
CA LEU A 504 -5.07 25.29 13.45
C LEU A 504 -4.49 26.59 12.89
N ALA A 505 -3.32 26.52 12.25
CA ALA A 505 -2.69 27.68 11.61
C ALA A 505 -3.57 28.28 10.51
N ARG A 506 -4.27 27.44 9.74
CA ARG A 506 -5.23 27.88 8.72
C ARG A 506 -6.42 28.63 9.36
N LEU A 507 -7.05 28.07 10.39
CA LEU A 507 -8.19 28.70 11.06
C LEU A 507 -7.87 30.09 11.63
N GLY A 508 -6.67 30.28 12.20
CA GLY A 508 -6.26 31.60 12.69
C GLY A 508 -5.98 32.62 11.58
N LEU A 509 -5.59 32.18 10.38
CA LEU A 509 -5.42 33.09 9.24
C LEU A 509 -6.76 33.51 8.63
N GLU A 510 -7.73 32.59 8.62
CA GLU A 510 -9.12 32.82 8.21
C GLU A 510 -9.93 33.62 9.24
N ASN A 511 -9.34 33.90 10.42
CA ASN A 511 -9.99 34.54 11.57
C ASN A 511 -11.21 33.76 12.11
N THR A 512 -11.29 32.46 11.82
CA THR A 512 -12.34 31.54 12.30
C THR A 512 -12.14 31.15 13.77
N CYS A 513 -10.90 31.26 14.24
CA CYS A 513 -10.45 30.85 15.56
C CYS A 513 -9.73 32.00 16.27
N ASN A 514 -10.31 32.54 17.33
CA ASN A 514 -9.76 33.67 18.07
C ASN A 514 -8.74 33.20 19.11
N ILE A 515 -7.47 33.22 18.70
CA ILE A 515 -6.30 33.02 19.55
C ILE A 515 -5.31 34.14 19.25
N PRO A 516 -4.62 34.69 20.27
CA PRO A 516 -3.56 35.66 20.05
C PRO A 516 -2.53 35.21 18.99
N LEU A 517 -2.23 36.06 18.00
CA LEU A 517 -1.34 35.73 16.86
C LEU A 517 0.06 35.25 17.29
N ASN A 518 0.54 35.71 18.45
CA ASN A 518 1.81 35.26 19.03
C ASN A 518 1.80 33.77 19.39
N GLN A 519 0.65 33.19 19.74
CA GLN A 519 0.52 31.78 20.08
C GLN A 519 0.68 30.88 18.86
N TYR A 520 0.01 31.21 17.74
CA TYR A 520 0.22 30.53 16.47
C TYR A 520 1.68 30.63 15.99
N SER A 521 2.25 31.83 16.10
CA SER A 521 3.66 32.04 15.74
C SER A 521 4.62 31.23 16.61
N SER A 522 4.35 31.11 17.91
CA SER A 522 5.12 30.29 18.84
C SER A 522 5.08 28.81 18.46
N LEU A 523 3.88 28.26 18.25
CA LEU A 523 3.66 26.87 17.82
C LEU A 523 4.41 26.58 16.51
N LEU A 524 4.24 27.44 15.50
CA LEU A 524 4.88 27.27 14.19
C LEU A 524 6.39 27.41 14.24
N THR A 525 6.91 28.35 15.04
CA THR A 525 8.35 28.54 15.22
C THR A 525 8.96 27.32 15.91
N LYS A 526 8.32 26.80 16.97
CA LYS A 526 8.74 25.55 17.61
C LYS A 526 8.71 24.40 16.61
N ALA A 527 7.62 24.22 15.86
CA ALA A 527 7.49 23.17 14.87
C ALA A 527 8.57 23.24 13.77
N GLU A 528 8.98 24.44 13.34
CA GLU A 528 10.05 24.65 12.35
C GLU A 528 11.42 24.18 12.87
N THR A 529 11.65 24.20 14.18
CA THR A 529 12.91 23.70 14.79
C THR A 529 13.01 22.17 14.82
N LEU A 530 11.88 21.46 14.75
CA LEU A 530 11.84 20.00 14.84
C LEU A 530 12.08 19.35 13.47
N ASN A 531 12.43 18.06 13.49
CA ASN A 531 12.52 17.27 12.25
C ASN A 531 11.13 16.86 11.78
N THR A 532 10.93 16.81 10.47
CA THR A 532 9.70 16.33 9.82
C THR A 532 10.05 15.20 8.86
N ARG A 533 9.05 14.37 8.51
CA ARG A 533 9.22 13.23 7.59
C ARG A 533 9.73 13.63 6.21
N SER A 534 9.34 14.81 5.71
CA SER A 534 9.79 15.31 4.42
C SER A 534 10.09 16.81 4.43
N ALA A 535 10.94 17.25 3.50
CA ALA A 535 11.18 18.68 3.26
C ALA A 535 9.90 19.43 2.83
N LYS A 536 8.95 18.72 2.20
CA LYS A 536 7.63 19.25 1.82
C LYS A 536 6.81 19.65 3.06
N ASP A 537 6.91 18.89 4.14
CA ASP A 537 6.19 19.17 5.38
C ASP A 537 6.77 20.37 6.11
N LYS A 538 8.10 20.42 6.22
CA LYS A 538 8.82 21.56 6.77
C LYS A 538 8.58 22.85 5.98
N TYR A 539 8.51 22.74 4.65
CA TYR A 539 8.12 23.82 3.75
C TYR A 539 6.75 24.42 4.12
N LYS A 540 5.74 23.58 4.40
CA LYS A 540 4.40 24.07 4.76
C LYS A 540 4.40 24.83 6.09
N ILE A 541 5.10 24.30 7.10
CA ILE A 541 5.24 24.97 8.41
C ILE A 541 5.91 26.33 8.23
N ALA A 542 7.02 26.40 7.49
CA ALA A 542 7.74 27.64 7.23
C ALA A 542 6.87 28.67 6.49
N LEU A 543 6.03 28.22 5.54
CA LEU A 543 5.10 29.07 4.81
C LEU A 543 4.04 29.71 5.72
N TYR A 544 3.40 28.92 6.58
CA TYR A 544 2.46 29.44 7.58
C TYR A 544 3.16 30.37 8.58
N ASN A 545 4.35 29.99 9.06
CA ASN A 545 5.11 30.83 9.99
C ASN A 545 5.40 32.21 9.37
N ALA A 546 5.81 32.25 8.09
CA ALA A 546 6.04 33.51 7.37
C ALA A 546 4.79 34.41 7.38
N GLN A 547 3.60 33.85 7.12
CA GLN A 547 2.34 34.60 7.11
C GLN A 547 1.98 35.15 8.49
N TYR A 548 2.21 34.39 9.57
CA TYR A 548 2.00 34.87 10.93
C TYR A 548 3.01 35.95 11.35
N GLN A 549 4.29 35.81 10.98
CA GLN A 549 5.29 36.86 11.21
C GLN A 549 4.91 38.16 10.48
N TRP A 550 4.35 38.05 9.26
CA TRP A 550 3.84 39.20 8.51
C TRP A 550 2.67 39.88 9.23
N LYS A 551 1.65 39.12 9.64
CA LYS A 551 0.50 39.66 10.41
C LYS A 551 0.93 40.32 11.74
N LEU A 552 1.98 39.82 12.39
CA LEU A 552 2.57 40.40 13.60
C LEU A 552 3.41 41.67 13.35
N GLY A 553 3.54 42.13 12.10
CA GLY A 553 4.35 43.29 11.74
C GLY A 553 5.87 43.04 11.68
N LYS A 554 6.32 41.80 11.90
CA LYS A 554 7.74 41.39 11.86
C LYS A 554 8.18 41.12 10.41
N LYS A 555 8.13 42.16 9.56
CA LYS A 555 8.31 42.06 8.10
C LYS A 555 9.60 41.38 7.65
N LEU A 556 10.74 41.69 8.28
CA LEU A 556 12.02 41.06 7.94
C LEU A 556 12.02 39.56 8.25
N ASN A 557 11.50 39.17 9.41
CA ASN A 557 11.39 37.75 9.80
C ASN A 557 10.49 36.98 8.82
N ALA A 558 9.40 37.60 8.37
CA ALA A 558 8.48 37.02 7.39
C ALA A 558 9.18 36.75 6.04
N LEU A 559 9.94 37.72 5.53
CA LEU A 559 10.71 37.56 4.29
C LEU A 559 11.79 36.46 4.43
N SER A 560 12.52 36.43 5.54
CA SER A 560 13.50 35.38 5.81
C SER A 560 12.86 33.99 5.94
N ALA A 561 11.65 33.88 6.50
CA ALA A 561 10.91 32.62 6.56
C ALA A 561 10.49 32.13 5.17
N LEU A 562 10.09 33.02 4.26
CA LEU A 562 9.81 32.65 2.86
C LEU A 562 11.06 32.17 2.11
N GLU A 563 12.23 32.76 2.40
CA GLU A 563 13.49 32.28 1.83
C GLU A 563 13.83 30.89 2.32
N ARG A 564 13.69 30.61 3.62
CA ARG A 564 13.85 29.25 4.17
C ARG A 564 12.86 28.28 3.54
N ALA A 565 11.60 28.66 3.37
CA ALA A 565 10.61 27.83 2.68
C ALA A 565 11.05 27.53 1.24
N HIS A 566 11.54 28.53 0.49
CA HIS A 566 12.05 28.32 -0.86
C HIS A 566 13.27 27.39 -0.92
N LEU A 567 14.20 27.52 0.05
CA LEU A 567 15.37 26.64 0.14
C LEU A 567 14.98 25.18 0.41
N LEU A 568 13.96 24.94 1.22
CA LEU A 568 13.42 23.60 1.49
C LEU A 568 12.76 22.99 0.25
N LYS A 569 12.18 23.81 -0.63
CA LYS A 569 11.46 23.35 -1.82
C LYS A 569 11.63 24.30 -3.00
N GLN A 570 12.71 24.11 -3.74
CA GLN A 570 13.12 25.00 -4.83
C GLN A 570 12.28 24.86 -6.11
N ASP A 571 11.57 23.73 -6.28
CA ASP A 571 10.72 23.45 -7.44
C ASP A 571 9.35 24.17 -7.39
N THR A 572 9.06 24.89 -6.31
CA THR A 572 7.76 25.52 -6.06
C THR A 572 7.91 27.04 -6.04
N PRO A 573 7.18 27.78 -6.90
CA PRO A 573 7.34 29.24 -7.03
C PRO A 573 6.58 30.03 -5.94
N ILE A 574 5.70 29.37 -5.17
CA ILE A 574 4.77 30.01 -4.22
C ILE A 574 5.47 30.95 -3.21
N PRO A 575 6.57 30.56 -2.52
CA PRO A 575 7.22 31.48 -1.58
C PRO A 575 7.76 32.74 -2.24
N LEU A 576 8.25 32.64 -3.49
CA LEU A 576 8.77 33.78 -4.23
C LEU A 576 7.66 34.70 -4.73
N PHE A 577 6.51 34.15 -5.08
CA PHE A 577 5.33 34.94 -5.41
C PHE A 577 4.82 35.73 -4.19
N LEU A 578 4.69 35.08 -3.02
CA LEU A 578 4.33 35.77 -1.77
C LEU A 578 5.38 36.82 -1.37
N LYS A 579 6.67 36.49 -1.52
CA LYS A 579 7.77 37.43 -1.27
C LYS A 579 7.67 38.66 -2.17
N THR A 580 7.34 38.46 -3.44
CA THR A 580 7.12 39.55 -4.40
C THR A 580 5.99 40.46 -3.95
N GLU A 581 4.85 39.87 -3.60
CA GLU A 581 3.66 40.59 -3.15
C GLU A 581 3.95 41.47 -1.93
N TRP A 582 4.63 40.92 -0.93
CA TRP A 582 5.02 41.64 0.28
C TRP A 582 6.09 42.72 0.05
N LEU A 583 7.03 42.49 -0.87
CA LEU A 583 8.02 43.51 -1.25
C LEU A 583 7.38 44.71 -1.97
N ILE A 584 6.35 44.47 -2.80
CA ILE A 584 5.55 45.55 -3.41
C ILE A 584 4.87 46.36 -2.31
N GLU A 585 4.25 45.71 -1.32
CA GLU A 585 3.60 46.37 -0.18
C GLU A 585 4.59 47.17 0.68
N MET A 586 5.86 46.74 0.75
CA MET A 586 6.95 47.49 1.38
C MET A 586 7.58 48.57 0.49
N ARG A 587 7.07 48.79 -0.73
CA ARG A 587 7.63 49.68 -1.76
C ARG A 587 9.06 49.35 -2.19
N ASN A 588 9.53 48.12 -1.97
CA ASN A 588 10.84 47.64 -2.43
C ASN A 588 10.73 47.01 -3.83
N ILE A 589 10.45 47.86 -4.82
CA ILE A 589 10.09 47.43 -6.18
C ILE A 589 11.24 46.71 -6.89
N GLN A 590 12.49 47.09 -6.64
CA GLN A 590 13.65 46.46 -7.26
C GLN A 590 13.78 45.00 -6.85
N GLN A 591 13.72 44.69 -5.55
CA GLN A 591 13.77 43.31 -5.08
C GLN A 591 12.52 42.52 -5.46
N ALA A 592 11.35 43.16 -5.50
CA ALA A 592 10.13 42.52 -5.96
C ALA A 592 10.25 42.02 -7.40
N LYS A 593 10.78 42.83 -8.32
CA LYS A 593 11.00 42.44 -9.73
C LYS A 593 11.95 41.24 -9.86
N ILE A 594 13.04 41.21 -9.07
CA ILE A 594 13.99 40.10 -9.06
C ILE A 594 13.30 38.81 -8.58
N SER A 595 12.58 38.88 -7.46
CA SER A 595 11.85 37.73 -6.91
C SER A 595 10.79 37.20 -7.89
N PHE A 596 10.09 38.10 -8.58
CA PHE A 596 9.06 37.75 -9.55
C PHE A 596 9.61 37.07 -10.79
N SER A 597 10.75 37.54 -11.32
CA SER A 597 11.41 36.91 -12.47
C SER A 597 11.74 35.45 -12.17
N ARG A 598 12.39 35.22 -11.02
CA ARG A 598 12.74 33.88 -10.56
C ARG A 598 11.51 33.00 -10.30
N ALA A 599 10.44 33.57 -9.75
CA ALA A 599 9.17 32.86 -9.56
C ALA A 599 8.57 32.37 -10.89
N LYS A 600 8.60 33.21 -11.94
CA LYS A 600 8.10 32.84 -13.27
C LYS A 600 8.93 31.74 -13.93
N GLU A 601 10.26 31.78 -13.81
CA GLU A 601 11.15 30.74 -14.33
C GLU A 601 10.82 29.36 -13.72
N ILE A 602 10.64 29.31 -12.40
CA ILE A 602 10.27 28.07 -11.70
C ILE A 602 8.84 27.64 -12.07
N ALA A 603 7.90 28.59 -12.17
CA ALA A 603 6.52 28.30 -12.56
C ALA A 603 6.45 27.68 -13.96
N ALA A 604 7.23 28.17 -14.93
CA ALA A 604 7.29 27.63 -16.29
C ALA A 604 7.77 26.17 -16.34
N ALA A 605 8.62 25.75 -15.39
CA ALA A 605 9.08 24.37 -15.26
C ALA A 605 8.11 23.44 -14.52
N SER A 606 7.09 23.99 -13.84
CA SER A 606 6.23 23.25 -12.92
C SER A 606 5.23 22.30 -13.61
N LYS A 607 4.57 21.46 -12.81
CA LYS A 607 3.44 20.61 -13.25
C LYS A 607 2.10 21.35 -13.19
N PHE A 608 2.01 22.45 -12.43
CA PHE A 608 0.80 23.23 -12.19
C PHE A 608 0.85 24.55 -12.97
N SER A 609 -0.32 25.06 -13.42
CA SER A 609 -0.41 26.43 -13.94
C SER A 609 -0.43 27.43 -12.79
N TYR A 610 0.23 28.57 -12.98
CA TYR A 610 0.27 29.69 -12.05
C TYR A 610 -0.18 31.01 -12.71
N ASP A 611 -0.91 30.93 -13.82
CA ASP A 611 -1.24 32.10 -14.66
C ASP A 611 -2.09 33.13 -13.90
N GLU A 612 -3.02 32.66 -13.07
CA GLU A 612 -3.83 33.52 -12.20
C GLU A 612 -2.97 34.30 -11.20
N LEU A 613 -1.99 33.63 -10.58
CA LEU A 613 -1.09 34.24 -9.61
C LEU A 613 -0.14 35.26 -10.26
N ILE A 614 0.35 34.93 -11.46
CA ILE A 614 1.16 35.83 -12.30
C ILE A 614 0.36 37.07 -12.67
N SER A 615 -0.88 36.89 -13.13
CA SER A 615 -1.80 37.98 -13.49
C SER A 615 -2.07 38.89 -12.28
N LYS A 616 -2.38 38.30 -11.12
CA LYS A 616 -2.58 39.02 -9.86
C LYS A 616 -1.38 39.89 -9.50
N ILE A 617 -0.17 39.34 -9.54
CA ILE A 617 1.05 40.09 -9.18
C ILE A 617 1.36 41.19 -10.21
N ASN A 618 1.14 40.94 -11.50
CA ASN A 618 1.27 41.97 -12.54
C ASN A 618 0.34 43.15 -12.27
N SER A 619 -0.93 42.89 -11.90
CA SER A 619 -1.88 43.95 -11.54
C SER A 619 -1.40 44.79 -10.35
N LYS A 620 -0.80 44.15 -9.33
CA LYS A 620 -0.20 44.85 -8.18
C LYS A 620 0.96 45.73 -8.59
N PHE A 621 1.86 45.28 -9.47
CA PHE A 621 2.92 46.14 -10.00
C PHE A 621 2.37 47.37 -10.70
N HIS A 622 1.32 47.21 -11.51
CA HIS A 622 0.69 48.33 -12.23
C HIS A 622 0.08 49.35 -11.28
N SER A 623 -0.59 48.89 -10.20
CA SER A 623 -1.20 49.77 -9.19
C SER A 623 -0.19 50.63 -8.41
N VAL A 624 1.08 50.21 -8.33
CA VAL A 624 2.13 50.94 -7.59
C VAL A 624 2.99 51.81 -8.51
N THR A 625 2.95 51.59 -9.82
CA THR A 625 3.66 52.40 -10.83
C THR A 625 2.85 53.60 -11.36
N ILE A 626 1.53 53.62 -11.16
CA ILE A 626 0.68 54.77 -11.52
C ILE A 626 0.66 55.71 -10.29
N PRO A 627 1.16 56.96 -10.40
CA PRO A 627 1.01 57.93 -9.32
C PRO A 627 -0.48 58.25 -9.15
N HIS A 628 -0.94 58.34 -7.90
CA HIS A 628 -2.20 59.00 -7.58
C HIS A 628 -2.13 60.50 -7.88
#